data_AF-A0AA37QPM9-F1
#
_entry.id   AF-A0AA37QPM9-F1
#
_cell.length_a   1.000
_cell.length_b   1.000
_cell.length_c   1.000
_cell.angle_alpha   90.00
_cell.angle_beta   90.00
_cell.angle_gamma   90.00
#
_symmetry.space_group_name_H-M   'P 1'
#
loop_
_entity.id
_entity.type
_entity.pdbx_description
1 polymer ?
#
loop_
_entity_poly.entity_id
_entity_poly.type
_entity_poly.pdbx_seq_one_letter_code
_entity_poly.pdbx_strand_id
1 'polypeptide(L)'
;MKPINIGGHSAYQDRVLTQLRKYYPNATTSFSSSTWQILDKFWNLDLSQVDELMKDRYSVFGPEPRLPSDMLRAILVSAAFKITSYTRFAADLKENHLYAIISGFFVGNTPGVGTFYDFHRRLWLSSDKNLTNAVHPPKVKPQKPKGIEQKAAPVEKLTVDDLFRQFEKNPPADMAPCAKLWKIFNTFFFRTLPDWDLSL
;
A
#
# COMPACT_ATOMS: atom_id res chain seq x y z
N MET A 1 16.78 -7.51 -13.41
CA MET A 1 16.32 -6.63 -14.50
C MET A 1 15.55 -5.43 -13.93
N LYS A 2 15.46 -4.32 -14.69
CA LYS A 2 14.64 -3.15 -14.33
C LYS A 2 13.14 -3.47 -14.54
N PRO A 3 12.22 -2.91 -13.74
CA PRO A 3 10.79 -3.03 -14.02
C PRO A 3 10.45 -2.22 -15.27
N ILE A 4 9.73 -2.83 -16.20
CA ILE A 4 9.28 -2.20 -17.45
C ILE A 4 7.77 -2.40 -17.53
N ASN A 5 7.00 -1.32 -17.39
CA ASN A 5 5.54 -1.34 -17.46
C ASN A 5 5.07 -0.74 -18.79
N ILE A 6 5.04 -1.56 -19.84
CA ILE A 6 4.52 -1.16 -21.15
C ILE A 6 3.00 -1.02 -21.03
N GLY A 7 2.47 0.16 -21.31
CA GLY A 7 1.03 0.45 -21.24
C GLY A 7 0.54 0.95 -19.88
N GLY A 8 1.41 1.03 -18.87
CA GLY A 8 1.12 1.72 -17.60
C GLY A 8 -0.16 1.23 -16.91
N HIS A 9 -1.05 2.15 -16.56
CA HIS A 9 -2.31 1.82 -15.90
C HIS A 9 -3.29 1.03 -16.77
N SER A 10 -3.37 1.36 -18.06
CA SER A 10 -4.26 0.65 -18.99
C SER A 10 -3.88 -0.83 -19.11
N ALA A 11 -2.58 -1.16 -19.10
CA ALA A 11 -2.13 -2.55 -19.06
C ALA A 11 -2.60 -3.30 -17.80
N TYR A 12 -2.66 -2.63 -16.65
CA TYR A 12 -3.26 -3.18 -15.44
C TYR A 12 -4.78 -3.39 -15.60
N GLN A 13 -5.50 -2.38 -16.11
CA GLN A 13 -6.94 -2.44 -16.33
C GLN A 13 -7.33 -3.58 -17.29
N ASP A 14 -6.63 -3.71 -18.41
CA ASP A 14 -6.83 -4.78 -19.39
C ASP A 14 -6.62 -6.15 -18.76
N ARG A 15 -5.58 -6.30 -17.94
CA ARG A 15 -5.28 -7.55 -17.22
C ARG A 15 -6.35 -7.89 -16.18
N VAL A 16 -6.85 -6.90 -15.44
CA VAL A 16 -7.96 -7.07 -14.50
C VAL A 16 -9.21 -7.53 -15.25
N LEU A 17 -9.60 -6.80 -16.29
CA LEU A 17 -10.80 -7.08 -17.08
C LEU A 17 -10.76 -8.46 -17.73
N THR A 18 -9.62 -8.81 -18.32
CA THR A 18 -9.40 -10.13 -18.97
C THR A 18 -9.59 -11.26 -17.97
N GLN A 19 -9.03 -11.13 -16.76
CA GLN A 19 -9.13 -12.19 -15.76
C GLN A 19 -10.49 -12.21 -15.06
N LEU A 20 -11.12 -11.06 -14.81
CA LEU A 20 -12.49 -11.01 -14.28
C LEU A 20 -13.46 -11.73 -15.21
N ARG A 21 -13.39 -11.46 -16.52
CA ARG A 21 -14.23 -12.15 -17.51
C ARG A 21 -14.01 -13.67 -17.52
N LYS A 22 -12.76 -14.10 -17.34
CA LYS A 22 -12.38 -15.52 -17.33
C LYS A 22 -12.84 -16.26 -16.08
N TYR A 23 -12.59 -15.70 -14.90
CA TYR A 23 -12.79 -16.39 -13.61
C TYR A 23 -14.12 -16.03 -12.93
N TYR A 24 -14.73 -14.91 -13.31
CA TYR A 24 -16.00 -14.40 -12.77
C TYR A 24 -16.90 -13.88 -13.90
N PRO A 25 -17.34 -14.73 -14.84
CA PRO A 25 -18.16 -14.30 -16.00
C PRO A 25 -19.50 -13.66 -15.59
N ASN A 26 -19.98 -13.94 -14.38
CA ASN A 26 -21.20 -13.40 -13.78
C ASN A 26 -20.91 -12.34 -12.70
N ALA A 27 -19.74 -11.70 -12.68
CA ALA A 27 -19.34 -10.72 -11.67
C ALA A 27 -20.40 -9.65 -11.37
N THR A 28 -21.15 -9.21 -12.39
CA THR A 28 -22.19 -8.18 -12.28
C THR A 28 -23.34 -8.59 -11.36
N THR A 29 -23.62 -9.88 -11.25
CA THR A 29 -24.69 -10.42 -10.38
C THR A 29 -24.15 -11.16 -9.16
N SER A 30 -22.91 -11.67 -9.21
CA SER A 30 -22.34 -12.47 -8.13
C SER A 30 -21.59 -11.67 -7.06
N PHE A 31 -21.10 -10.47 -7.39
CA PHE A 31 -20.35 -9.65 -6.43
C PHE A 31 -21.28 -8.75 -5.61
N SER A 32 -20.99 -8.64 -4.32
CA SER A 32 -21.65 -7.68 -3.44
C SER A 32 -21.33 -6.24 -3.85
N SER A 33 -22.19 -5.29 -3.46
CA SER A 33 -21.92 -3.85 -3.63
C SER A 33 -20.58 -3.43 -3.00
N SER A 34 -20.23 -3.96 -1.82
CA SER A 34 -18.94 -3.69 -1.19
C SER A 34 -17.74 -4.18 -2.00
N THR A 35 -17.86 -5.33 -2.66
CA THR A 35 -16.80 -5.87 -3.53
C THR A 35 -16.62 -4.98 -4.76
N TRP A 36 -17.73 -4.53 -5.36
CA TRP A 36 -17.70 -3.59 -6.48
C TRP A 36 -17.08 -2.25 -6.11
N GLN A 37 -17.37 -1.71 -4.93
CA GLN A 37 -16.74 -0.47 -4.44
C GLN A 37 -15.22 -0.60 -4.30
N ILE A 38 -14.73 -1.75 -3.81
CA ILE A 38 -13.29 -2.01 -3.73
C ILE A 38 -12.68 -2.12 -5.13
N LEU A 39 -13.34 -2.87 -6.03
CA LEU A 39 -12.91 -3.01 -7.43
C LEU A 39 -12.81 -1.66 -8.12
N ASP A 40 -13.83 -0.82 -8.01
CA ASP A 40 -13.87 0.52 -8.62
C ASP A 40 -12.74 1.42 -8.09
N LYS A 41 -12.50 1.41 -6.77
CA LYS A 41 -11.38 2.14 -6.16
C LYS A 41 -10.04 1.71 -6.77
N PHE A 42 -9.76 0.41 -6.82
CA PHE A 42 -8.49 -0.09 -7.37
C PHE A 42 -8.41 -0.02 -8.89
N TRP A 43 -9.55 0.00 -9.58
CA TRP A 43 -9.65 0.19 -11.03
C TRP A 43 -9.19 1.58 -11.44
N ASN A 44 -9.57 2.61 -10.66
CA ASN A 44 -9.24 4.00 -10.92
C ASN A 44 -7.91 4.46 -10.30
N LEU A 45 -7.30 3.64 -9.42
CA LEU A 45 -6.05 3.96 -8.76
C LEU A 45 -4.84 3.69 -9.68
N ASP A 46 -4.41 4.72 -10.39
CA ASP A 46 -3.19 4.70 -11.19
C ASP A 46 -1.94 4.79 -10.31
N LEU A 47 -1.18 3.68 -10.24
CA LEU A 47 0.10 3.58 -9.54
C LEU A 47 1.28 3.40 -10.50
N SER A 48 1.07 3.54 -11.82
CA SER A 48 2.09 3.24 -12.83
C SER A 48 3.36 4.07 -12.65
N GLN A 49 3.25 5.31 -12.20
CA GLN A 49 4.40 6.17 -11.92
C GLN A 49 5.28 5.64 -10.76
N VAL A 50 4.79 4.73 -9.91
CA VAL A 50 5.62 4.03 -8.90
C VAL A 50 6.71 3.20 -9.58
N ASP A 51 6.43 2.64 -10.77
CA ASP A 51 7.40 1.82 -11.50
C ASP A 51 8.63 2.63 -11.88
N GLU A 52 8.43 3.86 -12.38
CA GLU A 52 9.54 4.76 -12.71
C GLU A 52 10.21 5.30 -11.44
N LEU A 53 9.42 5.68 -10.42
CA LEU A 53 9.96 6.16 -9.14
C LEU A 53 10.83 5.12 -8.46
N MET A 54 10.56 3.83 -8.59
CA MET A 54 11.33 2.78 -7.94
C MET A 54 12.37 2.12 -8.84
N LYS A 55 12.44 2.47 -10.13
CA LYS A 55 13.32 1.86 -11.12
C LYS A 55 14.79 1.86 -10.73
N ASP A 56 15.26 2.89 -10.04
CA ASP A 56 16.62 3.00 -9.52
C ASP A 56 16.95 1.91 -8.50
N ARG A 57 15.94 1.35 -7.82
CA ARG A 57 16.07 0.32 -6.77
C ARG A 57 16.17 -1.10 -7.29
N TYR A 58 16.07 -1.30 -8.59
CA TYR A 58 16.13 -2.62 -9.22
C TYR A 58 17.46 -2.78 -9.95
N SER A 59 18.10 -3.95 -9.84
CA SER A 59 19.31 -4.26 -10.59
C SER A 59 18.99 -4.44 -12.08
N VAL A 60 19.91 -4.04 -12.97
CA VAL A 60 19.82 -4.39 -14.39
C VAL A 60 19.98 -5.91 -14.61
N PHE A 61 20.68 -6.60 -13.71
CA PHE A 61 20.89 -8.04 -13.74
C PHE A 61 19.87 -8.80 -12.89
N GLY A 62 19.81 -10.13 -13.07
CA GLY A 62 18.89 -11.00 -12.35
C GLY A 62 17.50 -11.09 -12.98
N PRO A 63 16.58 -11.84 -12.36
CA PRO A 63 15.29 -12.18 -12.96
C PRO A 63 14.41 -10.95 -13.19
N GLU A 64 13.37 -11.15 -14.00
CA GLU A 64 12.31 -10.18 -14.19
C GLU A 64 11.63 -9.87 -12.85
N PRO A 65 11.62 -8.60 -12.41
CA PRO A 65 10.98 -8.24 -11.16
C PRO A 65 9.46 -8.15 -11.31
N ARG A 66 8.74 -8.33 -10.19
CA ARG A 66 7.36 -7.83 -10.09
C ARG A 66 7.37 -6.31 -10.24
N LEU A 67 6.37 -5.77 -10.94
CA LEU A 67 6.20 -4.33 -11.07
C LEU A 67 6.00 -3.69 -9.69
N PRO A 68 6.77 -2.65 -9.34
CA PRO A 68 6.56 -1.86 -8.13
C PRO A 68 5.12 -1.41 -7.91
N SER A 69 4.43 -1.01 -8.98
CA SER A 69 3.03 -0.58 -8.95
C SER A 69 2.07 -1.69 -8.53
N ASP A 70 2.23 -2.90 -9.08
CA ASP A 70 1.45 -4.08 -8.69
C ASP A 70 1.76 -4.53 -7.25
N MET A 71 3.03 -4.46 -6.82
CA MET A 71 3.41 -4.78 -5.44
C MET A 71 2.82 -3.79 -4.43
N LEU A 72 2.86 -2.49 -4.73
CA LEU A 72 2.22 -1.48 -3.88
C LEU A 72 0.70 -1.65 -3.87
N ARG A 73 0.08 -1.91 -5.03
CA ARG A 73 -1.35 -2.20 -5.14
C ARG A 73 -1.75 -3.37 -4.25
N ALA A 74 -0.98 -4.46 -4.27
CA ALA A 74 -1.23 -5.62 -3.44
C ALA A 74 -1.19 -5.29 -1.93
N ILE A 75 -0.27 -4.44 -1.48
CA ILE A 75 -0.22 -4.00 -0.07
C ILE A 75 -1.44 -3.16 0.30
N LEU A 76 -1.90 -2.29 -0.61
CA LEU A 76 -3.12 -1.51 -0.40
C LEU A 76 -4.36 -2.42 -0.38
N VAL A 77 -4.41 -3.44 -1.24
CA VAL A 77 -5.45 -4.46 -1.23
C VAL A 77 -5.47 -5.21 0.09
N SER A 78 -4.31 -5.63 0.61
CA SER A 78 -4.26 -6.32 1.91
C SER A 78 -4.78 -5.42 3.03
N ALA A 79 -4.46 -4.12 3.01
CA ALA A 79 -5.00 -3.14 3.96
C ALA A 79 -6.53 -2.99 3.83
N ALA A 80 -7.06 -2.86 2.60
CA ALA A 80 -8.50 -2.75 2.34
C ALA A 80 -9.30 -3.96 2.84
N PHE A 81 -8.72 -5.16 2.75
CA PHE A 81 -9.30 -6.40 3.28
C PHE A 81 -8.90 -6.69 4.75
N LYS A 82 -8.20 -5.78 5.43
CA LYS A 82 -7.72 -5.91 6.82
C LYS A 82 -6.87 -7.16 7.05
N ILE A 83 -6.10 -7.57 6.04
CA ILE A 83 -5.14 -8.68 6.11
C ILE A 83 -3.78 -8.12 6.52
N THR A 84 -3.38 -8.37 7.77
CA THR A 84 -2.19 -7.77 8.39
C THR A 84 -0.93 -8.64 8.29
N SER A 85 -1.05 -9.89 7.84
CA SER A 85 0.07 -10.84 7.74
C SER A 85 0.40 -11.17 6.29
N TYR A 86 1.64 -10.95 5.87
CA TYR A 86 2.09 -11.32 4.53
C TYR A 86 2.09 -12.82 4.27
N THR A 87 2.28 -13.65 5.30
CA THR A 87 2.16 -15.11 5.15
C THR A 87 0.74 -15.49 4.77
N ARG A 88 -0.25 -14.94 5.48
CA ARG A 88 -1.65 -15.14 5.17
C ARG A 88 -1.99 -14.53 3.81
N PHE A 89 -1.58 -13.29 3.55
CA PHE A 89 -1.90 -12.62 2.30
C PHE A 89 -1.31 -13.33 1.07
N ALA A 90 -0.08 -13.86 1.16
CA ALA A 90 0.51 -14.65 0.08
C ALA A 90 -0.22 -15.99 -0.16
N ALA A 91 -0.83 -16.58 0.87
CA ALA A 91 -1.71 -17.74 0.71
C ALA A 91 -3.04 -17.32 0.07
N ASP A 92 -3.67 -16.26 0.59
CA ASP A 92 -4.93 -15.73 0.08
C ASP A 92 -4.80 -15.31 -1.40
N LEU A 93 -3.67 -14.72 -1.82
CA LEU A 93 -3.40 -14.40 -3.22
C LEU A 93 -3.34 -15.64 -4.12
N LYS A 94 -2.95 -16.81 -3.60
CA LYS A 94 -2.91 -18.05 -4.38
C LYS A 94 -4.27 -18.72 -4.45
N GLU A 95 -5.03 -18.68 -3.37
CA GLU A 95 -6.31 -19.39 -3.23
C GLU A 95 -7.51 -18.56 -3.73
N ASN A 96 -7.45 -17.24 -3.57
CA ASN A 96 -8.52 -16.32 -3.95
C ASN A 96 -8.16 -15.55 -5.23
N HIS A 97 -8.76 -15.97 -6.34
CA HIS A 97 -8.55 -15.34 -7.65
C HIS A 97 -8.85 -13.83 -7.63
N LEU A 98 -9.87 -13.39 -6.89
CA LEU A 98 -10.22 -11.98 -6.83
C LEU A 98 -9.08 -11.13 -6.25
N TYR A 99 -8.40 -11.62 -5.21
CA TYR A 99 -7.28 -10.89 -4.61
C TYR A 99 -6.08 -10.80 -5.56
N ALA A 100 -5.77 -11.88 -6.28
CA ALA A 100 -4.75 -11.87 -7.32
C ALA A 100 -5.08 -10.84 -8.41
N ILE A 101 -6.32 -10.86 -8.89
CA ILE A 101 -6.80 -9.99 -9.97
C ILE A 101 -6.76 -8.52 -9.56
N ILE A 102 -7.37 -8.13 -8.43
CA ILE A 102 -7.39 -6.74 -7.96
C ILE A 102 -5.96 -6.23 -7.67
N SER A 103 -5.07 -7.11 -7.21
CA SER A 103 -3.66 -6.76 -6.98
C SER A 103 -2.86 -6.59 -8.28
N GLY A 104 -3.43 -6.91 -9.45
CA GLY A 104 -2.77 -6.80 -10.75
C GLY A 104 -1.95 -8.04 -11.14
N PHE A 105 -2.08 -9.16 -10.44
CA PHE A 105 -1.35 -10.39 -10.76
C PHE A 105 -2.18 -11.35 -11.60
N PHE A 106 -1.48 -12.21 -12.35
CA PHE A 106 -2.14 -13.35 -12.99
C PHE A 106 -2.47 -14.42 -11.94
N VAL A 107 -3.67 -14.99 -12.03
CA VAL A 107 -4.07 -16.16 -11.23
C VAL A 107 -3.06 -17.29 -11.46
N GLY A 108 -2.57 -17.88 -10.37
CA GLY A 108 -1.50 -18.89 -10.39
C GLY A 108 -0.08 -18.33 -10.48
N ASN A 109 0.10 -17.01 -10.65
CA ASN A 109 1.39 -16.35 -10.69
C ASN A 109 1.43 -15.11 -9.76
N THR A 110 1.31 -15.37 -8.46
CA THR A 110 1.28 -14.34 -7.40
C THR A 110 2.60 -14.29 -6.61
N PRO A 111 2.93 -13.15 -5.97
CA PRO A 111 4.13 -13.02 -5.15
C PRO A 111 4.09 -13.91 -3.89
N GLY A 112 5.26 -14.39 -3.47
CA GLY A 112 5.42 -15.05 -2.18
C GLY A 112 5.75 -14.06 -1.06
N VAL A 113 5.79 -14.57 0.17
CA VAL A 113 6.13 -13.79 1.38
C VAL A 113 7.47 -13.06 1.23
N GLY A 114 8.52 -13.76 0.75
CA GLY A 114 9.84 -13.17 0.54
C GLY A 114 9.85 -12.02 -0.47
N THR A 115 8.96 -12.07 -1.47
CA THR A 115 8.82 -11.01 -2.48
C THR A 115 8.26 -9.73 -1.87
N PHE A 116 7.30 -9.82 -0.94
CA PHE A 116 6.80 -8.66 -0.20
C PHE A 116 7.89 -8.02 0.66
N TYR A 117 8.64 -8.83 1.41
CA TYR A 117 9.74 -8.30 2.23
C TYR A 117 10.87 -7.68 1.40
N ASP A 118 11.18 -8.25 0.25
CA ASP A 118 12.14 -7.67 -0.69
C ASP A 118 11.64 -6.33 -1.25
N PHE A 119 10.36 -6.24 -1.60
CA PHE A 119 9.74 -4.98 -2.03
C PHE A 119 9.81 -3.92 -0.92
N HIS A 120 9.47 -4.26 0.33
CA HIS A 120 9.60 -3.34 1.47
C HIS A 120 11.02 -2.86 1.67
N ARG A 121 12.02 -3.75 1.55
CA ARG A 121 13.43 -3.37 1.62
C ARG A 121 13.83 -2.41 0.49
N ARG A 122 13.28 -2.59 -0.71
CA ARG A 122 13.47 -1.66 -1.83
C ARG A 122 12.68 -0.36 -1.66
N LEU A 123 11.63 -0.34 -0.86
CA LEU A 123 10.91 0.88 -0.53
C LEU A 123 11.66 1.67 0.55
N TRP A 124 12.24 0.95 1.51
CA TRP A 124 13.05 1.48 2.60
C TRP A 124 14.44 1.91 2.10
N LEU A 125 14.65 3.22 1.91
CA LEU A 125 15.94 3.81 1.49
C LEU A 125 16.97 3.90 2.63
N SER A 126 16.99 2.92 3.54
CA SER A 126 17.93 2.89 4.66
C SER A 126 18.46 1.48 4.91
N SER A 127 19.72 1.40 5.35
CA SER A 127 20.33 0.17 5.86
C SER A 127 19.81 -0.22 7.24
N ASP A 128 19.35 0.76 8.02
CA ASP A 128 18.83 0.54 9.36
C ASP A 128 17.40 0.02 9.32
N LYS A 129 17.10 -1.04 10.08
CA LYS A 129 15.76 -1.66 10.08
C LYS A 129 14.70 -0.77 10.73
N ASN A 130 15.09 0.14 11.62
CA ASN A 130 14.18 1.01 12.36
C ASN A 130 14.73 2.44 12.39
N LEU A 131 13.83 3.43 12.39
CA LEU A 131 14.19 4.85 12.50
C LEU A 131 14.51 5.26 13.94
N THR A 132 14.04 4.49 14.91
CA THR A 132 14.24 4.74 16.34
C THR A 132 15.08 3.63 16.94
N ASN A 133 15.84 3.99 17.97
CA ASN A 133 16.52 3.01 18.80
C ASN A 133 15.46 2.09 19.45
N ALA A 134 15.79 0.80 19.58
CA ALA A 134 14.91 -0.18 20.23
C ALA A 134 14.57 0.19 21.69
N VAL A 135 15.38 1.07 22.29
CA VAL A 135 15.13 1.65 23.60
C VAL A 135 14.09 2.77 23.46
N HIS A 136 12.83 2.44 23.73
CA HIS A 136 11.77 3.43 23.80
C HIS A 136 11.79 4.17 25.14
N PRO A 137 11.58 5.50 25.16
CA PRO A 137 11.32 6.22 26.40
C PRO A 137 10.13 5.60 27.13
N PRO A 138 10.10 5.62 28.48
CA PRO A 138 8.94 5.16 29.24
C PRO A 138 7.68 5.86 28.77
N LYS A 139 6.63 5.10 28.43
CA LYS A 139 5.34 5.68 28.03
C LYS A 139 4.83 6.58 29.15
N VAL A 140 4.56 7.84 28.82
CA VAL A 140 3.93 8.79 29.76
C VAL A 140 2.54 8.26 30.08
N LYS A 141 2.26 8.05 31.37
CA LYS A 141 0.95 7.58 31.80
C LYS A 141 -0.09 8.67 31.52
N PRO A 142 -1.28 8.32 30.97
CA PRO A 142 -2.38 9.27 30.86
C PRO A 142 -2.71 9.83 32.24
N GLN A 143 -3.04 11.13 32.32
CA GLN A 143 -3.58 11.67 33.56
C GLN A 143 -4.92 11.00 33.87
N LYS A 144 -5.11 10.60 35.13
CA LYS A 144 -6.39 10.06 35.58
C LYS A 144 -7.48 11.12 35.38
N PRO A 145 -8.62 10.76 34.77
CA PRO A 145 -9.75 11.67 34.64
C PRO A 145 -10.26 12.08 36.03
N LYS A 146 -10.66 13.35 36.17
CA LYS A 146 -11.07 13.93 37.47
C LYS A 146 -12.52 13.62 37.85
N GLY A 147 -13.35 13.12 36.92
CA GLY A 147 -14.77 12.79 37.14
C GLY A 147 -15.09 11.31 36.95
N ILE A 148 -16.12 10.83 37.67
CA ILE A 148 -16.72 9.51 37.44
C ILE A 148 -17.30 9.53 36.02
N GLU A 149 -16.99 8.50 35.22
CA GLU A 149 -17.36 8.33 33.80
C GLU A 149 -16.65 9.22 32.76
N GLN A 150 -15.63 10.00 33.12
CA GLN A 150 -14.84 10.74 32.11
C GLN A 150 -13.69 9.90 31.54
N LYS A 151 -13.46 9.96 30.23
CA LYS A 151 -12.28 9.35 29.58
C LYS A 151 -11.03 10.17 29.87
N ALA A 152 -9.88 9.50 30.00
CA ALA A 152 -8.59 10.18 30.11
C ALA A 152 -8.30 10.98 28.84
N ALA A 153 -7.69 12.16 28.99
CA ALA A 153 -7.24 12.93 27.83
C ALA A 153 -6.19 12.13 27.03
N PRO A 154 -6.21 12.20 25.69
CA PRO A 154 -5.20 11.56 24.85
C PRO A 154 -3.79 12.02 25.24
N VAL A 155 -2.85 11.08 25.28
CA VAL A 155 -1.43 11.36 25.57
C VAL A 155 -0.70 11.85 24.31
N GLU A 156 -1.19 11.44 23.14
CA GLU A 156 -0.67 11.86 21.84
C GLU A 156 -1.13 13.29 21.52
N LYS A 157 -0.15 14.18 21.32
CA LYS A 157 -0.37 15.62 21.11
C LYS A 157 -0.64 16.00 19.64
N LEU A 158 -0.55 15.04 18.72
CA LEU A 158 -0.59 15.28 17.29
C LEU A 158 -1.63 14.37 16.65
N THR A 159 -2.55 14.97 15.90
CA THR A 159 -3.46 14.23 15.03
C THR A 159 -2.77 13.87 13.72
N VAL A 160 -3.36 12.93 12.96
CA VAL A 160 -2.88 12.60 11.61
C VAL A 160 -2.95 13.83 10.69
N ASP A 161 -3.99 14.65 10.81
CA ASP A 161 -4.13 15.91 10.07
C ASP A 161 -3.03 16.91 10.40
N ASP A 162 -2.65 17.03 11.68
CA ASP A 162 -1.55 17.89 12.09
C ASP A 162 -0.21 17.41 11.51
N LEU A 163 0.00 16.09 11.43
CA LEU A 163 1.17 15.49 10.81
C LEU A 163 1.23 15.83 9.31
N PHE A 164 0.11 15.72 8.60
CA PHE A 164 0.04 16.08 7.19
C PHE A 164 0.35 17.55 6.95
N ARG A 165 -0.26 18.45 7.73
CA ARG A 165 0.03 19.90 7.65
C ARG A 165 1.51 20.21 7.92
N GLN A 166 2.17 19.44 8.78
CA GLN A 166 3.61 19.58 9.01
C GLN A 166 4.44 19.15 7.81
N PHE A 167 4.13 18.00 7.20
CA PHE A 167 4.86 17.50 6.03
C PHE A 167 4.60 18.31 4.76
N GLU A 168 3.45 18.95 4.63
CA GLU A 168 3.19 19.93 3.55
C GLU A 168 4.08 21.16 3.67
N LYS A 169 4.22 21.70 4.89
CA LYS A 169 5.05 22.90 5.14
C LYS A 169 6.54 22.59 5.09
N ASN A 170 6.93 21.47 5.71
CA ASN A 170 8.31 21.04 5.84
C ASN A 170 8.39 19.55 5.46
N PRO A 171 8.50 19.24 4.14
CA PRO A 171 8.67 17.87 3.69
C PRO A 171 9.90 17.25 4.35
N PRO A 172 9.83 15.99 4.81
CA PRO A 172 10.99 15.31 5.38
C PRO A 172 12.08 15.21 4.30
N ALA A 173 13.18 15.95 4.49
CA ALA A 173 14.26 16.08 3.51
C ALA A 173 15.59 15.49 4.02
N ASP A 174 15.73 15.37 5.33
CA ASP A 174 16.90 14.84 6.04
C ASP A 174 16.92 13.31 6.10
N MET A 175 15.81 12.64 5.80
CA MET A 175 15.65 11.20 5.91
C MET A 175 15.18 10.56 4.60
N ALA A 176 16.10 9.90 3.89
CA ALA A 176 15.85 9.34 2.56
C ALA A 176 14.62 8.41 2.46
N PRO A 177 14.36 7.46 3.40
CA PRO A 177 13.12 6.66 3.39
C PRO A 177 11.86 7.52 3.47
N CYS A 178 11.82 8.47 4.39
CA CYS A 178 10.68 9.35 4.62
C CYS A 178 10.42 10.27 3.42
N ALA A 179 11.48 10.86 2.85
CA ALA A 179 11.38 11.69 1.66
C ALA A 179 10.74 10.93 0.47
N LYS A 180 11.11 9.67 0.27
CA LYS A 180 10.58 8.84 -0.84
C LYS A 180 9.16 8.35 -0.57
N LEU A 181 8.89 7.88 0.64
CA LEU A 181 7.53 7.50 1.06
C LEU A 181 6.59 8.69 0.93
N TRP A 182 7.02 9.87 1.38
CA TRP A 182 6.29 11.12 1.20
C TRP A 182 6.11 11.46 -0.28
N LYS A 183 7.14 11.33 -1.12
CA LYS A 183 7.03 11.56 -2.56
C LYS A 183 5.98 10.65 -3.20
N ILE A 184 6.00 9.34 -2.90
CA ILE A 184 4.98 8.41 -3.39
C ILE A 184 3.60 8.84 -2.88
N PHE A 185 3.46 9.05 -1.58
CA PHE A 185 2.18 9.40 -0.97
C PHE A 185 1.58 10.70 -1.54
N ASN A 186 2.38 11.77 -1.60
CA ASN A 186 1.98 13.07 -2.12
C ASN A 186 1.54 12.99 -3.60
N THR A 187 2.20 12.13 -4.37
CA THR A 187 1.90 11.94 -5.80
C THR A 187 0.56 11.28 -6.03
N PHE A 188 0.19 10.26 -5.23
CA PHE A 188 -0.96 9.39 -5.52
C PHE A 188 -2.16 9.55 -4.60
N PHE A 189 -1.99 10.14 -3.42
CA PHE A 189 -3.08 10.24 -2.44
C PHE A 189 -3.47 11.70 -2.18
N PHE A 190 -2.52 12.64 -2.23
CA PHE A 190 -2.82 14.05 -1.98
C PHE A 190 -3.34 14.81 -3.21
N ARG A 191 -2.77 14.54 -4.38
CA ARG A 191 -3.10 15.28 -5.62
C ARG A 191 -4.29 14.72 -6.39
N THR A 192 -4.68 13.49 -6.08
CA THR A 192 -5.60 12.71 -6.90
C THR A 192 -6.93 12.42 -6.22
N LEU A 193 -7.08 12.55 -4.90
CA LEU A 193 -8.22 11.96 -4.18
C LEU A 193 -8.60 12.70 -2.88
N PRO A 194 -9.65 13.56 -2.87
CA PRO A 194 -10.18 14.17 -1.64
C PRO A 194 -10.95 13.21 -0.71
N ASP A 195 -11.49 12.10 -1.24
CA ASP A 195 -12.53 11.30 -0.55
C ASP A 195 -12.05 9.94 0.00
N TRP A 196 -10.75 9.70 0.08
CA TRP A 196 -10.25 8.55 0.84
C TRP A 196 -10.33 8.92 2.32
N ASP A 197 -11.44 8.54 2.97
CA ASP A 197 -11.48 8.45 4.42
C ASP A 197 -10.37 7.46 4.84
N LEU A 198 -9.24 8.00 5.27
CA LEU A 198 -8.06 7.27 5.74
C LEU A 198 -8.28 6.71 7.16
N SER A 199 -9.53 6.49 7.57
CA SER A 199 -9.91 5.78 8.78
C SER A 199 -9.56 4.28 8.67
N LEU A 200 -8.26 4.00 8.74
CA LEU A 200 -7.70 2.69 9.09
C LEU A 200 -7.88 2.42 10.59
#